data_AF-A0A7U4XUX0-F1
#
_entry.id   AF-A0A7U4XUX0-F1
#
_cell.length_a   1.000
_cell.length_b   1.000
_cell.length_c   1.000
_cell.angle_alpha   90.00
_cell.angle_beta   90.00
_cell.angle_gamma   90.00
#
_symmetry.space_group_name_H-M   'P 1'
#
loop_
_entity.id
_entity.type
_entity.pdbx_description
1 polymer ?
#
loop_
_entity_poly.entity_id
_entity_poly.type
_entity_poly.pdbx_seq_one_letter_code
_entity_poly.pdbx_strand_id
1 'polypeptide(L)'
;MNINSTLIGQAIAFAIFVIFCMKFVWPPLIGAINERQRKIAEGLNAAEKAKADLATAEQDVQQELDLAKTKAAALIEQANKSANQLVEDAKSQAQMEGERIRQQAQASIDQEINQARESLRAQVAELAVLGAEKILQEKVDVQKHASMLDQLAAKL
;
A
#
# COMPACT_ATOMS: atom_id res chain seq x y z
N MET A 1 -98.39 53.57 -2.86
CA MET A 1 -97.15 54.07 -2.24
C MET A 1 -96.50 55.01 -3.24
N ASN A 2 -96.51 56.32 -2.99
CA ASN A 2 -95.91 57.29 -3.89
C ASN A 2 -94.40 57.14 -3.88
N ILE A 3 -93.79 57.16 -5.08
CA ILE A 3 -92.34 57.31 -5.23
C ILE A 3 -91.99 58.69 -4.67
N ASN A 4 -91.48 58.71 -3.44
CA ASN A 4 -91.02 59.92 -2.77
C ASN A 4 -89.52 60.10 -2.95
N SER A 5 -89.03 61.34 -2.77
CA SER A 5 -87.62 61.73 -2.82
C SER A 5 -86.70 60.90 -1.92
N THR A 6 -87.27 60.21 -0.93
CA THR A 6 -86.60 59.23 -0.06
C THR A 6 -86.03 58.03 -0.82
N LEU A 7 -86.67 57.59 -1.90
CA LEU A 7 -86.18 56.46 -2.72
C LEU A 7 -84.90 56.82 -3.47
N ILE A 8 -84.79 58.06 -3.96
CA ILE A 8 -83.60 58.59 -4.62
C ILE A 8 -82.45 58.73 -3.60
N GLY A 9 -82.74 59.26 -2.40
CA GLY A 9 -81.77 59.34 -1.31
C GLY A 9 -81.24 57.97 -0.87
N GLN A 10 -82.13 56.97 -0.75
CA GLN A 10 -81.75 55.58 -0.46
C GLN A 10 -80.89 54.96 -1.57
N ALA A 11 -81.22 55.21 -2.84
CA ALA A 11 -80.42 54.72 -3.97
C ALA A 11 -79.01 55.31 -3.99
N ILE A 12 -78.87 56.61 -3.70
CA ILE A 12 -77.56 57.28 -3.62
C ILE A 12 -76.75 56.73 -2.43
N ALA A 13 -77.37 56.58 -1.26
CA ALA A 13 -76.72 56.00 -0.09
C ALA A 13 -76.27 54.54 -0.34
N PHE A 14 -77.10 53.75 -1.02
CA PHE A 14 -76.76 52.38 -1.43
C PHE A 14 -75.59 52.37 -2.43
N ALA A 15 -75.58 53.26 -3.42
CA ALA A 15 -74.48 53.36 -4.38
C ALA A 15 -73.15 53.73 -3.69
N ILE A 16 -73.16 54.70 -2.77
CA ILE A 16 -71.97 55.08 -1.99
C ILE A 16 -71.49 53.90 -1.12
N PHE A 17 -72.41 53.17 -0.48
CA PHE A 17 -72.08 51.98 0.31
C PHE A 17 -71.45 50.88 -0.53
N VAL A 18 -71.98 50.60 -1.73
CA VAL A 18 -71.41 49.60 -2.65
C VAL A 18 -70.00 50.00 -3.09
N ILE A 19 -69.77 51.27 -3.43
CA ILE A 19 -68.44 51.77 -3.81
C ILE A 19 -67.46 51.65 -2.64
N PHE A 20 -67.90 51.97 -1.42
CA PHE A 20 -67.09 51.82 -0.22
C PHE A 20 -66.72 50.35 0.03
N CYS A 21 -67.69 49.43 -0.04
CA CYS A 21 -67.45 48.00 0.11
C CYS A 21 -66.51 47.44 -0.99
N MET A 22 -66.69 47.84 -2.25
CA MET A 22 -65.80 47.42 -3.33
C MET A 22 -64.37 47.93 -3.16
N LYS A 23 -64.19 49.14 -2.64
CA LYS A 23 -62.86 49.75 -2.50
C LYS A 23 -62.14 49.36 -1.20
N PHE A 24 -62.86 49.15 -0.10
CA PHE A 24 -62.26 48.93 1.22
C PHE A 24 -62.42 47.51 1.76
N VAL A 25 -63.49 46.79 1.44
CA VAL A 25 -63.77 45.46 2.01
C VAL A 25 -63.34 44.34 1.07
N TRP A 26 -63.58 44.51 -0.23
CA TRP A 26 -63.26 43.48 -1.24
C TRP A 26 -61.75 43.22 -1.39
N PRO A 27 -60.87 44.25 -1.44
CA PRO A 27 -59.44 44.01 -1.66
C PRO A 27 -58.75 43.25 -0.52
N PRO A 28 -58.98 43.57 0.77
CA PRO A 28 -58.42 42.77 1.88
C PRO A 28 -58.92 41.32 1.89
N LEU A 29 -60.19 41.08 1.54
CA LEU A 29 -60.77 39.74 1.52
C LEU A 29 -60.11 38.85 0.45
N ILE A 30 -60.03 39.35 -0.78
CA ILE A 30 -59.37 38.63 -1.87
C ILE A 30 -57.87 38.48 -1.61
N GLY A 31 -57.23 39.50 -1.03
CA GLY A 31 -55.82 39.44 -0.61
C GLY A 31 -55.57 38.28 0.37
N ALA A 32 -56.40 38.14 1.40
CA ALA A 32 -56.27 37.06 2.38
C ALA A 32 -56.49 35.65 1.76
N ILE A 33 -57.42 35.52 0.81
CA ILE A 33 -57.65 34.27 0.08
C ILE A 33 -56.46 33.93 -0.82
N ASN A 34 -55.98 34.90 -1.60
CA ASN A 34 -54.83 34.71 -2.49
C ASN A 34 -53.56 34.38 -1.70
N GLU A 35 -53.34 35.01 -0.56
CA GLU A 35 -52.17 34.72 0.27
C GLU A 35 -52.20 33.29 0.84
N ARG A 36 -53.39 32.81 1.25
CA ARG A 36 -53.56 31.41 1.65
C ARG A 36 -53.29 30.45 0.49
N GLN A 37 -53.86 30.72 -0.68
CA GLN A 37 -53.63 29.90 -1.88
C GLN A 37 -52.14 29.88 -2.24
N ARG A 38 -51.47 31.03 -2.21
CA ARG A 38 -50.03 31.13 -2.47
C ARG A 38 -49.21 30.33 -1.48
N LYS A 39 -49.47 30.46 -0.17
CA LYS A 39 -48.75 29.70 0.87
C LYS A 39 -48.92 28.18 0.70
N ILE A 40 -50.11 27.73 0.33
CA ILE A 40 -50.37 26.30 0.07
C ILE A 40 -49.62 25.83 -1.17
N ALA A 41 -49.67 26.60 -2.26
CA ALA A 41 -48.98 26.27 -3.50
C ALA A 41 -47.45 26.25 -3.33
N GLU A 42 -46.89 27.26 -2.65
CA GLU A 42 -45.46 27.33 -2.31
C GLU A 42 -45.06 26.18 -1.38
N GLY A 43 -45.87 25.87 -0.36
CA GLY A 43 -45.60 24.76 0.56
C GLY A 43 -45.63 23.40 -0.14
N LEU A 44 -46.60 23.17 -1.03
CA LEU A 44 -46.69 21.93 -1.79
C LEU A 44 -45.53 21.79 -2.79
N ASN A 45 -45.16 22.86 -3.48
CA ASN A 45 -44.02 22.87 -4.40
C ASN A 45 -42.70 22.63 -3.66
N ALA A 46 -42.50 23.27 -2.51
CA ALA A 46 -41.33 23.07 -1.67
C ALA A 46 -41.25 21.63 -1.15
N ALA A 47 -42.37 21.03 -0.74
CA ALA A 47 -42.42 19.65 -0.30
C ALA A 47 -42.08 18.66 -1.43
N GLU A 48 -42.61 18.90 -2.63
CA GLU A 48 -42.32 18.06 -3.80
C GLU A 48 -40.85 18.17 -4.21
N LYS A 49 -40.32 19.40 -4.23
CA LYS A 49 -38.90 19.64 -4.51
C LYS A 49 -38.01 18.98 -3.45
N ALA A 50 -38.34 19.12 -2.17
CA ALA A 50 -37.57 18.48 -1.10
C ALA A 50 -37.58 16.94 -1.22
N LYS A 51 -38.68 16.33 -1.64
CA LYS A 51 -38.73 14.89 -1.92
C LYS A 51 -37.86 14.50 -3.12
N ALA A 52 -37.90 15.28 -4.20
CA ALA A 52 -37.07 15.04 -5.37
C ALA A 52 -35.58 15.18 -5.03
N ASP A 53 -35.20 16.26 -4.34
CA ASP A 53 -33.84 16.52 -3.89
C ASP A 53 -33.34 15.41 -2.94
N LEU A 54 -34.20 14.92 -2.04
CA LEU A 54 -33.88 13.78 -1.17
C LEU A 54 -33.63 12.50 -1.97
N ALA A 55 -34.50 12.17 -2.92
CA ALA A 55 -34.35 10.98 -3.75
C ALA A 55 -33.06 11.03 -4.59
N THR A 56 -32.72 12.19 -5.14
CA THR A 56 -31.45 12.40 -5.86
C THR A 56 -30.26 12.26 -4.91
N ALA A 57 -30.31 12.88 -3.73
CA ALA A 57 -29.23 12.78 -2.74
C ALA A 57 -29.02 11.32 -2.26
N GLU A 58 -30.09 10.56 -2.03
CA GLU A 58 -30.01 9.14 -1.67
C GLU A 58 -29.36 8.32 -2.80
N GLN A 59 -29.71 8.60 -4.06
CA GLN A 59 -29.10 7.95 -5.21
C GLN A 59 -27.61 8.29 -5.32
N ASP A 60 -27.23 9.55 -5.15
CA ASP A 60 -25.84 10.00 -5.22
C ASP A 60 -25.00 9.38 -4.10
N VAL A 61 -25.53 9.35 -2.87
CA VAL A 61 -24.88 8.68 -1.74
C VAL A 61 -24.68 7.20 -2.02
N GLN A 62 -25.69 6.51 -2.56
CA GLN A 62 -25.57 5.10 -2.89
C GLN A 62 -24.49 4.86 -3.97
N GLN A 63 -24.44 5.70 -5.00
CA GLN A 63 -23.41 5.65 -6.03
C GLN A 63 -22.02 5.90 -5.46
N GLU A 64 -21.85 6.92 -4.61
CA GLU A 64 -20.58 7.20 -3.95
C GLU A 64 -20.11 6.05 -3.06
N LEU A 65 -21.02 5.43 -2.31
CA LEU A 65 -20.71 4.27 -1.47
C LEU A 65 -20.23 3.08 -2.31
N ASP A 66 -20.88 2.80 -3.44
CA ASP A 66 -20.51 1.69 -4.30
C ASP A 66 -19.19 1.96 -5.05
N LEU A 67 -18.95 3.21 -5.47
CA LEU A 67 -17.65 3.65 -5.97
C LEU A 67 -16.55 3.53 -4.91
N ALA A 68 -16.83 3.92 -3.66
CA ALA A 68 -15.88 3.81 -2.55
C ALA A 68 -15.53 2.35 -2.25
N LYS A 69 -16.52 1.44 -2.24
CA LYS A 69 -16.29 0.00 -2.09
C LYS A 69 -15.43 -0.56 -3.22
N THR A 70 -15.72 -0.17 -4.46
CA THR A 70 -14.94 -0.62 -5.64
C THR A 70 -13.49 -0.14 -5.56
N LYS A 71 -13.27 1.13 -5.20
CA LYS A 71 -11.92 1.68 -4.99
C LYS A 71 -11.18 0.99 -3.84
N ALA A 72 -11.87 0.72 -2.73
CA ALA A 72 -11.28 0.01 -1.60
C ALA A 72 -10.87 -1.42 -1.98
N ALA A 73 -11.73 -2.15 -2.70
CA ALA A 73 -11.41 -3.49 -3.20
C ALA A 73 -10.20 -3.47 -4.15
N ALA A 74 -10.16 -2.53 -5.10
CA ALA A 74 -9.03 -2.36 -6.01
C ALA A 74 -7.72 -2.03 -5.27
N LEU A 75 -7.79 -1.19 -4.23
CA LEU A 75 -6.62 -0.84 -3.42
C LEU A 75 -6.10 -2.06 -2.64
N ILE A 76 -6.99 -2.87 -2.07
CA ILE A 76 -6.62 -4.11 -1.38
C ILE A 76 -5.99 -5.11 -2.35
N GLU A 77 -6.56 -5.27 -3.55
CA GLU A 77 -5.99 -6.13 -4.59
C GLU A 77 -4.59 -5.67 -5.01
N GLN A 78 -4.41 -4.36 -5.24
CA GLN A 78 -3.11 -3.77 -5.57
C GLN A 78 -2.10 -3.94 -4.44
N ALA A 79 -2.52 -3.77 -3.18
CA ALA A 79 -1.66 -4.00 -2.02
C ALA A 79 -1.23 -5.46 -1.92
N ASN A 80 -2.14 -6.41 -2.09
CA ASN A 80 -1.82 -7.85 -2.10
C ASN A 80 -0.87 -8.22 -3.24
N LYS A 81 -1.10 -7.68 -4.45
CA LYS A 81 -0.20 -7.91 -5.59
C LYS A 81 1.20 -7.36 -5.31
N SER A 82 1.29 -6.15 -4.74
CA SER A 82 2.57 -5.52 -4.39
C SER A 82 3.29 -6.29 -3.29
N ALA A 83 2.56 -6.79 -2.28
CA ALA A 83 3.11 -7.63 -1.23
C ALA A 83 3.66 -8.94 -1.78
N ASN A 84 2.92 -9.61 -2.67
CA ASN A 84 3.38 -10.84 -3.32
C ASN A 84 4.62 -10.59 -4.18
N GLN A 85 4.67 -9.49 -4.92
CA GLN A 85 5.85 -9.11 -5.69
C GLN A 85 7.06 -8.88 -4.78
N LEU A 86 6.87 -8.14 -3.69
CA LEU A 86 7.92 -7.89 -2.70
C LEU A 86 8.46 -9.19 -2.09
N VAL A 87 7.56 -10.14 -1.78
CA VAL A 87 7.96 -11.45 -1.25
C VAL A 87 8.75 -12.24 -2.29
N GLU A 88 8.37 -12.22 -3.57
CA GLU A 88 9.17 -12.88 -4.60
C GLU A 88 10.52 -12.20 -4.82
N ASP A 89 10.55 -10.88 -4.90
CA ASP A 89 11.80 -10.13 -5.05
C ASP A 89 12.75 -10.43 -3.87
N ALA A 90 12.22 -10.46 -2.64
CA ALA A 90 12.99 -10.81 -1.46
C ALA A 90 13.49 -12.26 -1.48
N LYS A 91 12.68 -13.23 -1.93
CA LYS A 91 13.11 -14.63 -2.10
C LYS A 91 14.21 -14.75 -3.15
N SER A 92 14.05 -14.09 -4.30
CA SER A 92 15.05 -14.07 -5.36
C SER A 92 16.37 -13.49 -4.87
N GLN A 93 16.33 -12.35 -4.15
CA GLN A 93 17.51 -11.75 -3.53
C GLN A 93 18.15 -12.69 -2.49
N ALA A 94 17.36 -13.34 -1.64
CA ALA A 94 17.86 -14.29 -0.67
C ALA A 94 18.54 -15.50 -1.32
N GLN A 95 17.99 -16.01 -2.43
CA GLN A 95 18.62 -17.09 -3.20
C GLN A 95 19.93 -16.65 -3.84
N MET A 96 19.97 -15.47 -4.46
CA MET A 96 21.21 -14.92 -5.04
C MET A 96 22.29 -14.72 -3.98
N GLU A 97 21.92 -14.15 -2.83
CA GLU A 97 22.86 -13.93 -1.73
C GLU A 97 23.33 -15.26 -1.11
N GLY A 98 22.42 -16.24 -0.97
CA GLY A 98 22.77 -17.59 -0.52
C GLY A 98 23.76 -18.27 -1.47
N GLU A 99 23.56 -18.16 -2.78
CA GLU A 99 24.49 -18.69 -3.77
C GLU A 99 25.84 -17.96 -3.72
N ARG A 100 25.83 -16.63 -3.54
CA ARG A 100 27.05 -15.82 -3.37
C ARG A 100 27.86 -16.26 -2.15
N ILE A 101 27.19 -16.46 -1.01
CA ILE A 101 27.82 -16.94 0.22
C ILE A 101 28.40 -18.34 0.01
N ARG A 102 27.65 -19.24 -0.64
CA ARG A 102 28.12 -20.60 -0.93
C ARG A 102 29.36 -20.60 -1.81
N GLN A 103 29.39 -19.79 -2.86
CA GLN A 103 30.55 -19.64 -3.74
C GLN A 103 31.76 -19.08 -2.97
N GLN A 104 31.55 -18.08 -2.13
CA GLN A 104 32.60 -17.51 -1.29
C GLN A 104 33.15 -18.52 -0.27
N ALA A 105 32.28 -19.33 0.34
CA ALA A 105 32.67 -20.41 1.24
C ALA A 105 33.48 -21.48 0.51
N GLN A 106 33.05 -21.90 -0.68
CA GLN A 106 33.78 -22.88 -1.49
C GLN A 106 35.18 -22.36 -1.87
N ALA A 107 35.28 -21.10 -2.30
CA ALA A 107 36.58 -20.48 -2.60
C ALA A 107 37.50 -20.43 -1.37
N SER A 108 36.94 -20.15 -0.19
CA SER A 108 37.68 -20.14 1.08
C SER A 108 38.17 -21.55 1.45
N ILE A 109 37.33 -22.57 1.29
CA ILE A 109 37.69 -23.97 1.51
C ILE A 109 38.82 -24.39 0.57
N ASP A 110 38.73 -24.04 -0.72
CA ASP A 110 39.77 -24.38 -1.69
C ASP A 110 41.11 -23.72 -1.34
N GLN A 111 41.07 -22.48 -0.83
CA GLN A 111 42.25 -21.78 -0.33
C GLN A 111 42.84 -22.46 0.92
N GLU A 112 42.00 -22.85 1.89
CA GLU A 112 42.43 -23.58 3.09
C GLU A 112 43.03 -24.95 2.74
N ILE A 113 42.43 -25.69 1.80
CA ILE A 113 42.97 -26.97 1.31
C ILE A 113 44.35 -26.76 0.69
N ASN A 114 44.54 -25.70 -0.10
CA ASN A 114 45.84 -25.39 -0.69
C ASN A 114 46.89 -25.04 0.39
N GLN A 115 46.53 -24.25 1.41
CA GLN A 115 47.42 -23.99 2.54
C GLN A 115 47.76 -25.26 3.33
N ALA A 116 46.77 -26.11 3.59
CA ALA A 116 46.96 -27.37 4.29
C ALA A 116 47.89 -28.31 3.49
N ARG A 117 47.74 -28.38 2.16
CA ARG A 117 48.62 -29.15 1.27
C ARG A 117 50.06 -28.64 1.30
N GLU A 118 50.26 -27.33 1.33
CA GLU A 118 51.59 -26.75 1.39
C GLU A 118 52.27 -27.03 2.74
N SER A 119 51.52 -26.91 3.84
CA SER A 119 51.98 -27.32 5.17
C SER A 119 52.32 -28.81 5.24
N LEU A 120 51.49 -29.66 4.61
CA LEU A 120 51.76 -31.10 4.53
C LEU A 120 53.04 -31.40 3.74
N ARG A 121 53.28 -30.69 2.62
CA ARG A 121 54.51 -30.84 1.83
C ARG A 121 55.74 -30.49 2.65
N ALA A 122 55.69 -29.41 3.42
CA ALA A 122 56.79 -29.02 4.31
C ALA A 122 57.08 -30.13 5.36
N GLN A 123 56.03 -30.65 6.00
CA GLN A 123 56.17 -31.74 6.98
C GLN A 123 56.68 -33.04 6.36
N VAL A 124 56.23 -33.40 5.14
CA VAL A 124 56.70 -34.60 4.43
C VAL A 124 58.16 -34.44 4.02
N ALA A 125 58.60 -33.25 3.60
CA ALA A 125 60.01 -32.99 3.29
C ALA A 125 60.90 -33.17 4.52
N GLU A 126 60.48 -32.65 5.68
CA GLU A 126 61.17 -32.84 6.96
C GLU A 126 61.24 -34.34 7.34
N LEU A 127 60.12 -35.06 7.23
CA LEU A 127 60.06 -36.49 7.52
C LEU A 127 60.93 -37.32 6.56
N ALA A 128 61.01 -36.92 5.29
CA ALA A 128 61.84 -37.58 4.29
C ALA A 128 63.35 -37.41 4.57
N VAL A 129 63.78 -36.23 5.03
CA VAL A 129 65.17 -36.00 5.47
C VAL A 129 65.48 -36.87 6.70
N LEU A 130 64.62 -36.85 7.72
CA LEU A 130 64.79 -37.69 8.92
C LEU A 130 64.82 -39.20 8.57
N GLY A 131 63.97 -39.64 7.64
CA GLY A 131 63.97 -41.00 7.13
C GLY A 131 65.25 -41.36 6.38
N ALA A 132 65.75 -40.46 5.54
CA ALA A 132 67.01 -40.63 4.83
C ALA A 132 68.22 -40.68 5.78
N GLU A 133 68.25 -39.82 6.81
CA GLU A 133 69.26 -39.86 7.88
C GLU A 133 69.25 -41.19 8.63
N LYS A 134 68.06 -41.70 8.97
CA LYS A 134 67.92 -42.97 9.69
C LYS A 134 68.36 -44.18 8.85
N ILE A 135 67.99 -44.21 7.56
CA ILE A 135 68.45 -45.25 6.62
C ILE A 135 69.98 -45.15 6.43
N LEU A 136 70.53 -43.94 6.34
CA LEU A 136 71.98 -43.75 6.23
C LEU A 136 72.69 -44.24 7.50
N GLN A 137 72.20 -43.92 8.70
CA GLN A 137 72.73 -44.45 9.96
C GLN A 137 72.68 -45.99 10.02
N GLU A 138 71.60 -46.61 9.54
CA GLU A 138 71.45 -48.07 9.53
C GLU A 138 72.36 -48.74 8.47
N LYS A 139 72.68 -48.03 7.39
CA LYS A 139 73.62 -48.48 6.34
C LYS A 139 75.08 -48.19 6.64
N VAL A 140 75.38 -47.31 7.60
CA VAL A 140 76.75 -47.04 8.08
C VAL A 140 77.21 -48.25 8.89
N ASP A 141 77.84 -49.18 8.18
CA ASP A 141 78.52 -50.34 8.75
C ASP A 141 79.87 -49.90 9.33
N VAL A 142 79.95 -49.85 10.66
CA VAL A 142 81.15 -49.46 11.42
C VAL A 142 82.38 -50.27 11.00
N GLN A 143 82.21 -51.53 10.56
CA GLN A 143 83.32 -52.39 10.15
C GLN A 143 83.80 -52.09 8.73
N LYS A 144 82.92 -51.70 7.79
CA LYS A 144 83.33 -51.28 6.43
C LYS A 144 83.86 -49.85 6.37
N HIS A 145 83.38 -48.95 7.22
CA HIS A 145 83.88 -47.58 7.26
C HIS A 145 85.22 -47.44 7.99
N ALA A 146 85.51 -48.29 8.99
CA ALA A 146 86.83 -48.35 9.62
C ALA A 146 87.93 -48.71 8.60
N SER A 147 87.69 -49.71 7.74
CA SER A 147 88.69 -50.11 6.73
C SER A 147 88.90 -49.07 5.62
N MET A 148 87.89 -48.24 5.28
CA MET A 148 88.06 -47.10 4.38
C MET A 148 88.78 -45.92 5.03
N LEU A 149 88.54 -45.67 6.33
CA LEU A 149 89.24 -44.62 7.10
C LEU A 149 90.72 -44.97 7.29
N ASP A 150 91.04 -46.25 7.55
CA ASP A 150 92.42 -46.73 7.61
C ASP A 150 93.14 -46.63 6.25
N GLN A 151 92.44 -46.89 5.14
CA GLN A 151 93.00 -46.71 3.79
C GLN A 151 93.21 -45.24 3.38
N LEU A 152 92.42 -44.30 3.92
CA LEU A 152 92.60 -42.87 3.72
C LEU A 152 93.72 -42.30 4.60
N ALA A 153 93.84 -42.75 5.85
CA ALA A 153 94.92 -42.38 6.75
C ALA A 153 96.29 -42.91 6.29
N ALA A 154 96.32 -44.05 5.59
CA ALA A 154 97.54 -44.60 4.97
C ALA A 154 97.97 -43.92 3.66
N LYS A 155 97.15 -42.98 3.13
CA LYS A 155 97.44 -42.21 1.91
C LYS A 155 97.79 -40.73 2.16
N LEU A 156 97.88 -40.33 3.43
CA LEU A 156 98.57 -39.11 3.89
C LEU A 156 99.97 -39.48 4.39
#